data_AF-A0A953LI34-F1
#
_entry.id   AF-A0A953LI34-F1
#
_cell.length_a   1.000
_cell.length_b   1.000
_cell.length_c   1.000
_cell.angle_alpha   90.00
_cell.angle_beta   90.00
_cell.angle_gamma   90.00
#
_symmetry.space_group_name_H-M   'P 1'
#
loop_
_entity.id
_entity.type
_entity.pdbx_description
1 polymer ?
#
loop_
_entity_poly.entity_id
_entity_poly.type
_entity_poly.pdbx_seq_one_letter_code
_entity_poly.pdbx_strand_id
1 'polypeptide(L)' 'MIVMEMLTTAQAARRFGVPETTLRWHVRRAVAAGDERVLRVGKAWAAPADWWHEIITAPTSGKPPRATARKAETPAEQ' A
#
# COMPACT_ATOMS: atom_id res chain seq x y z
N MET A 1 -25.05 -8.08 -4.30
CA MET A 1 -24.59 -6.89 -3.54
C MET A 1 -23.08 -7.01 -3.46
N ILE A 2 -22.32 -6.24 -4.25
CA ILE A 2 -20.85 -6.29 -4.16
C ILE A 2 -20.48 -5.52 -2.90
N VAL A 3 -20.14 -6.24 -1.83
CA VAL A 3 -19.65 -5.61 -0.60
C VAL A 3 -18.29 -5.04 -0.94
N MET A 4 -18.18 -3.71 -1.00
CA MET A 4 -16.92 -3.05 -1.30
C MET A 4 -15.99 -3.24 -0.09
N GLU A 5 -15.09 -4.21 -0.18
CA GLU A 5 -14.15 -4.54 0.89
C GLU A 5 -13.19 -3.37 1.10
N MET A 6 -13.31 -2.70 2.24
CA MET A 6 -12.42 -1.61 2.64
C MET A 6 -11.24 -2.18 3.42
N LEU A 7 -10.03 -1.92 2.93
CA LEU A 7 -8.79 -2.38 3.55
C LEU A 7 -8.01 -1.18 4.08
N THR A 8 -7.53 -1.29 5.32
CA THR A 8 -6.52 -0.39 5.86
C THR A 8 -5.16 -0.63 5.20
N THR A 9 -4.23 0.32 5.29
CA THR A 9 -2.85 0.15 4.83
C THR A 9 -2.21 -1.14 5.34
N ALA A 10 -2.43 -1.50 6.61
CA ALA A 10 -1.88 -2.72 7.19
C ALA A 10 -2.53 -4.00 6.63
N GLN A 11 -3.84 -3.99 6.39
CA GLN A 11 -4.54 -5.13 5.78
C GLN A 11 -4.14 -5.30 4.31
N ALA A 12 -4.07 -4.20 3.55
CA ALA A 12 -3.61 -4.22 2.17
C ALA A 12 -2.15 -4.69 2.07
N ALA A 13 -1.26 -4.22 2.95
CA ALA A 13 0.13 -4.66 2.98
C ALA A 13 0.26 -6.19 3.14
N ARG A 14 -0.51 -6.76 4.07
CA ARG A 14 -0.57 -8.22 4.28
C ARG A 14 -1.17 -8.96 3.10
N ARG A 15 -2.26 -8.44 2.54
CA ARG A 15 -3.00 -9.08 1.45
C ARG A 15 -2.21 -9.14 0.14
N PHE A 16 -1.55 -8.03 -0.21
CA PHE A 16 -0.85 -7.90 -1.48
C PHE A 16 0.67 -8.14 -1.36
N GLY A 17 1.18 -8.39 -0.16
CA GLY A 17 2.62 -8.64 0.06
C GLY A 17 3.49 -7.41 -0.18
N VAL A 18 2.94 -6.20 -0.08
CA VAL A 18 3.63 -4.94 -0.35
C VAL A 18 4.01 -4.25 0.97
N PRO A 19 5.20 -3.62 1.09
CA PRO A 19 5.56 -2.86 2.27
C PRO A 19 4.55 -1.75 2.58
N GLU A 20 4.16 -1.64 3.86
CA GLU A 20 3.20 -0.62 4.29
C GLU A 20 3.71 0.81 4.01
N THR A 21 5.02 1.02 4.03
CA THR A 21 5.65 2.31 3.68
C THR A 21 5.38 2.72 2.24
N THR A 22 5.40 1.76 1.30
CA THR A 22 5.04 1.98 -0.10
C THR A 22 3.57 2.38 -0.20
N LEU A 23 2.68 1.63 0.44
CA LEU A 23 1.25 1.93 0.44
C LEU A 23 0.94 3.30 1.05
N ARG A 24 1.58 3.67 2.16
CA ARG A 24 1.46 5.01 2.77
C ARG A 24 1.95 6.13 1.84
N TRP A 25 2.98 5.87 1.04
CA TRP A 25 3.45 6.85 0.05
C TRP A 25 2.39 7.11 -1.03
N HIS A 26 1.78 6.06 -1.57
CA HIS A 26 0.68 6.20 -2.52
C HIS A 26 -0.54 6.91 -1.92
N VAL A 27 -0.94 6.54 -0.71
CA VAL A 27 -2.01 7.20 0.05
C VAL A 27 -1.75 8.70 0.18
N ARG A 28 -0.54 9.12 0.57
CA ARG A 28 -0.20 10.54 0.70
C ARG A 28 -0.35 11.30 -0.62
N ARG A 29 0.05 10.70 -1.73
CA ARG A 29 -0.12 11.30 -3.07
C ARG A 29 -1.59 11.40 -3.46
N ALA A 30 -2.35 10.36 -3.20
CA ALA A 30 -3.79 10.32 -3.48
C ALA A 30 -4.54 11.39 -2.67
N VAL A 31 -4.24 11.51 -1.37
CA VAL A 31 -4.81 12.56 -0.50
C VAL A 31 -4.40 13.96 -0.99
N ALA A 32 -3.13 14.16 -1.38
CA ALA A 32 -2.68 15.43 -1.95
C ALA A 32 -3.36 15.76 -3.30
N ALA A 33 -3.75 14.74 -4.07
CA ALA A 33 -4.52 14.86 -5.31
C ALA A 33 -6.03 14.99 -5.07
N GLY A 34 -6.50 14.87 -3.82
CA GLY A 34 -7.92 14.94 -3.47
C GLY A 34 -8.73 13.68 -3.80
N ASP A 35 -8.11 12.50 -3.86
CA ASP A 35 -8.83 11.23 -4.12
C ASP A 35 -9.72 10.85 -2.93
N GLU A 36 -11.03 10.93 -3.13
CA GLU A 36 -12.06 10.68 -2.11
C GLU A 36 -12.19 9.19 -1.73
N ARG A 37 -11.59 8.28 -2.53
CA ARG A 37 -11.60 6.84 -2.25
C ARG A 37 -10.73 6.48 -1.04
N VAL A 38 -9.83 7.38 -0.64
CA VAL A 38 -8.92 7.21 0.48
C VAL A 38 -9.48 7.90 1.73
N LEU A 39 -9.93 7.09 2.68
CA LEU A 39 -10.56 7.55 3.90
C LEU A 39 -9.63 7.41 5.11
N ARG A 40 -9.73 8.35 6.04
CA ARG A 40 -9.04 8.25 7.33
C ARG A 40 -9.93 7.57 8.34
N VAL A 41 -9.49 6.42 8.86
CA VAL A 41 -10.20 5.64 9.90
C VAL A 41 -9.35 5.68 11.16
N GLY A 42 -9.69 6.58 12.08
CA GLY A 42 -8.91 6.85 13.29
C GLY A 42 -7.47 7.28 12.97
N LYS A 43 -6.50 6.41 13.30
CA LYS A 43 -5.06 6.63 13.02
C LYS A 43 -4.60 6.00 11.69
N ALA A 44 -5.44 5.21 11.03
CA ALA A 44 -5.10 4.49 9.80
C ALA A 44 -5.76 5.12 8.56
N TRP A 45 -5.24 4.77 7.39
CA TRP A 45 -5.85 5.07 6.10
C TRP A 45 -6.48 3.80 5.53
N ALA A 46 -7.68 3.92 4.98
CA ALA A 46 -8.44 2.83 4.38
C ALA A 46 -8.93 3.23 3.00
N ALA A 47 -8.92 2.27 2.08
CA ALA A 47 -9.42 2.43 0.72
C ALA A 47 -10.01 1.10 0.22
N PRO A 48 -10.81 1.11 -0.86
CA PRO A 48 -11.35 -0.11 -1.47
C PRO A 48 -10.23 -1.06 -1.91
N ALA A 49 -10.48 -2.37 -1.81
CA ALA A 49 -9.54 -3.40 -2.28
C ALA A 49 -9.16 -3.23 -3.76
N ASP A 50 -10.11 -2.79 -4.59
CA ASP A 50 -9.88 -2.51 -6.01
C ASP A 50 -8.89 -1.34 -6.20
N TRP A 51 -9.07 -0.25 -5.45
CA TRP A 51 -8.15 0.89 -5.44
C TRP A 51 -6.72 0.47 -5.05
N TRP A 52 -6.57 -0.39 -4.04
CA TRP A 52 -5.27 -0.94 -3.66
C TRP A 52 -4.65 -1.74 -4.82
N HIS A 53 -5.43 -2.56 -5.51
CA HIS A 53 -4.97 -3.30 -6.67
C HIS A 53 -4.53 -2.36 -7.81
N GLU A 54 -5.31 -1.32 -8.11
CA GLU A 54 -4.97 -0.29 -9.10
C GLU A 54 -3.61 0.36 -8.80
N ILE A 55 -3.38 0.84 -7.57
CA ILE A 55 -2.14 1.56 -7.26
C ILE A 55 -0.90 0.65 -7.17
N ILE A 56 -1.09 -0.63 -6.87
CA ILE A 56 0.01 -1.62 -6.81
C ILE A 56 0.42 -2.07 -8.21
N THR A 57 -0.55 -2.21 -9.11
CA THR A 57 -0.32 -2.65 -10.50
C THR A 57 -0.03 -1.50 -11.46
N ALA A 58 -0.39 -0.25 -11.11
CA ALA A 58 -0.09 0.92 -11.90
C ALA A 58 1.43 1.09 -12.07
N PRO A 59 1.92 1.32 -13.30
CA PRO A 59 3.32 1.67 -13.53
C PRO A 59 3.61 2.99 -12.81
N THR A 60 4.39 2.91 -11.74
CA THR A 60 4.72 4.08 -10.91
C THR A 60 5.71 4.98 -11.64
N SER A 61 5.23 6.11 -12.15
CA SER A 61 6.08 7.20 -12.59
C SER A 61 6.57 7.98 -11.36
N GLY A 62 7.62 7.47 -10.73
CA GLY A 62 8.21 8.00 -9.51
C GLY A 62 8.67 6.89 -8.58
N LYS A 63 9.95 6.93 -8.17
CA LYS A 63 10.52 5.94 -7.25
C LYS A 63 9.77 6.03 -5.91
N PRO A 64 9.12 4.95 -5.43
CA PRO A 64 8.73 4.90 -4.02
C PRO A 64 10.00 5.09 -3.17
N PRO A 65 9.92 5.73 -1.99
CA PRO A 65 11.05 5.83 -1.09
C PRO A 65 11.54 4.41 -0.87
N ARG A 66 12.81 4.15 -1.25
CA ARG A 66 13.40 2.82 -1.23
C ARG A 66 13.12 2.23 0.14
N ALA A 67 12.15 1.30 0.21
CA ALA A 67 12.00 0.48 1.39
C ALA A 67 13.35 -0.17 1.52
N THR A 68 14.06 0.11 2.61
CA THR A 68 15.25 -0.64 2.98
C THR A 68 14.78 -2.08 3.05
N ALA A 69 15.00 -2.80 1.95
CA ALA A 69 14.88 -4.23 1.92
C ALA A 69 15.76 -4.69 3.09
N ARG A 70 15.14 -5.15 4.17
CA ARG A 70 15.87 -6.00 5.10
C ARG A 70 16.40 -7.10 4.21
N LYS A 71 17.72 -7.12 4.02
CA LYS A 71 18.42 -8.29 3.54
C LYS A 71 17.80 -9.47 4.28
N ALA A 72 17.10 -10.35 3.56
CA ALA A 72 17.05 -11.74 3.95
C ALA A 72 18.48 -12.25 3.74
N GLU A 73 19.36 -11.90 4.67
CA GLU A 73 20.57 -12.67 4.87
C GLU A 73 20.15 -13.95 5.59
N THR A 74 20.86 -15.03 5.25
CA THR A 74 20.98 -16.35 5.91
C THR A 74 20.23 -17.48 5.17
N PRO A 75 20.85 -18.67 4.94
CA PRO A 75 22.02 -19.22 5.62
C PRO A 75 23.24 -19.57 4.75
N ALA A 76 24.35 -19.73 5.48
CA ALA A 76 25.64 -20.24 5.06
C ALA A 76 25.54 -21.51 4.20
N GLU A 77 26.39 -21.58 3.18
CA GLU A 77 26.75 -22.84 2.54
C GLU A 77 28.24 -23.09 2.83
N GLN A 78 28.51 -24.32 3.26
CA GLN A 78 29.77 -24.81 3.83
C GLN A 78 30.84 -25.06 2.76
#